data_AF-A0A6J5FKM3-F1
#
_entry.id   AF-A0A6J5FKM3-F1
#
_cell.length_a   1.000
_cell.length_b   1.000
_cell.length_c   1.000
_cell.angle_alpha   90.00
_cell.angle_beta   90.00
_cell.angle_gamma   90.00
#
_symmetry.space_group_name_H-M   'P 1'
#
loop_
_entity.id
_entity.type
_entity.pdbx_description
1 polymer ?
#
loop_
_entity_poly.entity_id
_entity_poly.type
_entity_poly.pdbx_seq_one_letter_code
_entity_poly.pdbx_strand_id
1 'polypeptide(L)'
;MSASPQVEDGHIKIANELYDAVLSYPFTARQLKVLLAIVRKTYGFNKKRDDVSASQISALCGVQRNHVTSALNELAALNVIFKVAGEYGSIVELNKDYTSWTSPESGHPLSQNGTSPEMGHPHGKLLILEHGCPESGQVSQSGTCPKTGQVDSPKSGHTKDNLPKDIKHSRAKKSAEVADEEFEEAWRLYPKRDGGNSKTAARKAWDTRRREGIAATSMIEGVKRYAKQVVDAGNVGTRFVKMASTFFGPDHHFDGEPDLASAPTEAAGLSWWRRAGFEKEWQATNEGCSERYAHLWRNGKRVIDGALA
;
A
#
# COMPACT_ATOMS: atom_id res chain seq x y z
N MET A 1 3.35 28.24 -6.41
CA MET A 1 2.98 27.21 -7.41
C MET A 1 1.52 26.87 -7.22
N SER A 2 0.73 26.80 -8.28
CA SER A 2 -0.68 26.37 -8.18
C SER A 2 -0.73 24.85 -8.05
N ALA A 3 -1.54 24.31 -7.14
CA ALA A 3 -1.75 22.87 -7.03
C ALA A 3 -2.76 22.41 -8.10
N SER A 4 -2.34 21.48 -8.97
CA SER A 4 -3.21 20.89 -10.01
C SER A 4 -3.20 19.36 -9.89
N PRO A 5 -3.91 18.79 -8.90
CA PRO A 5 -3.92 17.34 -8.67
C PRO A 5 -4.54 16.60 -9.86
N GLN A 6 -3.86 15.56 -10.36
CA GLN A 6 -4.36 14.70 -11.43
C GLN A 6 -4.59 13.27 -10.94
N VAL A 7 -5.51 12.54 -11.58
CA VAL A 7 -5.81 11.13 -11.23
C VAL A 7 -4.60 10.21 -11.49
N GLU A 8 -3.75 10.58 -12.45
CA GLU A 8 -2.50 9.89 -12.80
C GLU A 8 -1.46 9.92 -11.67
N ASP A 9 -1.53 10.92 -10.78
CA ASP A 9 -0.65 11.02 -9.59
C ASP A 9 -1.09 10.10 -8.44
N GLY A 10 -2.13 9.30 -8.69
CA GLY A 10 -2.67 8.33 -7.76
C GLY A 10 -4.08 8.68 -7.30
N HIS A 11 -4.90 7.65 -7.17
CA HIS A 11 -6.27 7.76 -6.70
C HIS A 11 -6.58 6.65 -5.69
N ILE A 12 -7.63 6.85 -4.91
CA ILE A 12 -8.13 5.85 -3.98
C ILE A 12 -9.28 5.11 -4.66
N LYS A 13 -9.18 3.79 -4.77
CA LYS A 13 -10.25 2.93 -5.28
C LYS A 13 -11.00 2.31 -4.11
N ILE A 14 -12.22 2.76 -3.87
CA ILE A 14 -13.13 2.22 -2.87
C ILE A 14 -14.46 1.85 -3.52
N ALA A 15 -15.12 0.80 -3.03
CA ALA A 15 -16.45 0.43 -3.50
C ALA A 15 -17.47 1.49 -3.06
N ASN A 16 -18.38 1.87 -3.96
CA ASN A 16 -19.38 2.92 -3.67
C ASN A 16 -20.22 2.55 -2.43
N GLU A 17 -20.68 1.30 -2.31
CA GLU A 17 -21.44 0.82 -1.15
C GLU A 17 -20.73 1.06 0.19
N LEU A 18 -19.41 0.87 0.22
CA LEU A 18 -18.61 1.04 1.44
C LEU A 18 -18.37 2.52 1.73
N TYR A 19 -18.22 3.33 0.68
CA TYR A 19 -18.13 4.79 0.82
C TYR A 19 -19.45 5.39 1.30
N ASP A 20 -20.58 4.92 0.77
CA ASP A 20 -21.93 5.32 1.19
C ASP A 20 -22.19 4.93 2.64
N ALA A 21 -21.76 3.73 3.05
CA ALA A 21 -21.80 3.31 4.46
C ALA A 21 -21.00 4.28 5.35
N VAL A 22 -19.79 4.68 4.93
CA VAL A 22 -18.98 5.67 5.65
C VAL A 22 -19.68 7.03 5.76
N LEU A 23 -20.37 7.46 4.70
CA LEU A 23 -21.12 8.73 4.70
C LEU A 23 -22.36 8.69 5.60
N SER A 24 -23.04 7.54 5.67
CA SER A 24 -24.27 7.38 6.47
C SER A 24 -24.01 7.22 7.97
N TYR A 25 -22.84 6.71 8.35
CA TYR A 25 -22.52 6.39 9.73
C TYR A 25 -22.15 7.65 10.55
N PRO A 26 -22.64 7.80 11.80
CA PRO A 26 -22.45 9.01 12.60
C PRO A 26 -21.06 9.10 13.24
N PHE A 27 -20.01 9.25 12.44
CA PHE A 27 -18.65 9.45 12.93
C PHE A 27 -18.48 10.84 13.57
N THR A 28 -17.68 10.91 14.63
CA THR A 28 -17.13 12.22 15.02
C THR A 28 -16.19 12.74 13.93
N ALA A 29 -16.05 14.07 13.82
CA ALA A 29 -15.17 14.68 12.81
C ALA A 29 -13.72 14.16 12.88
N ARG A 30 -13.26 13.77 14.08
CA ARG A 30 -11.93 13.18 14.27
C ARG A 30 -11.87 11.73 13.79
N GLN A 31 -12.86 10.91 14.13
CA GLN A 31 -12.96 9.53 13.67
C GLN A 31 -12.99 9.46 12.14
N LEU A 32 -13.81 10.30 11.49
CA LEU A 32 -13.89 10.36 10.03
C LEU A 32 -12.55 10.73 9.40
N LYS A 33 -11.84 11.73 9.92
CA LYS A 33 -10.50 12.10 9.43
C LYS A 33 -9.49 10.96 9.56
N VAL A 34 -9.49 10.27 10.70
CA VAL A 34 -8.60 9.11 10.93
C VAL A 34 -8.97 7.96 10.00
N LEU A 35 -10.26 7.67 9.81
CA LEU A 35 -10.75 6.64 8.91
C LEU A 35 -10.34 6.91 7.46
N LEU A 36 -10.53 8.13 6.97
CA LEU A 36 -10.10 8.53 5.63
C LEU A 36 -8.57 8.45 5.47
N ALA A 37 -7.80 8.73 6.53
CA ALA A 37 -6.35 8.54 6.51
C ALA A 37 -5.97 7.04 6.43
N ILE A 38 -6.69 6.15 7.12
CA ILE A 38 -6.53 4.70 6.98
C ILE A 38 -6.83 4.27 5.55
N VAL A 39 -7.94 4.74 4.98
CA VAL A 39 -8.33 4.46 3.59
C VAL A 39 -7.23 4.92 2.62
N ARG A 40 -6.65 6.11 2.84
CA ARG A 40 -5.52 6.62 2.03
C ARG A 40 -4.27 5.75 2.16
N LYS A 41 -4.00 5.15 3.33
CA LYS A 41 -2.83 4.28 3.59
C LYS A 41 -3.04 2.83 3.14
N THR A 42 -4.28 2.38 3.05
CA THR A 42 -4.64 1.01 2.63
C THR A 42 -5.04 0.98 1.15
N TYR A 43 -6.26 1.41 0.83
CA TYR A 43 -6.81 1.45 -0.53
C TYR A 43 -6.01 2.37 -1.47
N GLY A 44 -5.44 3.47 -0.95
CA GLY A 44 -4.55 4.33 -1.75
C GLY A 44 -3.24 3.67 -2.20
N PHE A 45 -2.93 2.48 -1.67
CA PHE A 45 -1.82 1.63 -2.09
C PHE A 45 -2.30 0.25 -2.60
N ASN A 46 -3.61 0.10 -2.86
CA ASN A 46 -4.26 -1.15 -3.24
C ASN A 46 -4.02 -2.31 -2.25
N LYS A 47 -3.98 -2.02 -0.94
CA LYS A 47 -3.83 -3.00 0.14
C LYS A 47 -5.12 -3.15 0.93
N LYS A 48 -5.41 -4.38 1.42
CA LYS A 48 -6.53 -4.64 2.33
C LYS A 48 -6.23 -4.13 3.75
N ARG A 49 -5.01 -4.38 4.22
CA ARG A 49 -4.48 -3.93 5.52
C ARG A 49 -3.09 -3.36 5.34
N ASP A 50 -2.69 -2.45 6.22
CA ASP A 50 -1.34 -1.89 6.24
C ASP A 50 -0.88 -1.68 7.69
N ASP A 51 0.42 -1.79 7.93
CA ASP A 51 1.01 -1.46 9.22
C ASP A 51 1.38 0.02 9.23
N VAL A 52 0.61 0.81 9.99
CA VAL A 52 0.70 2.26 9.99
C VAL A 52 0.94 2.76 11.41
N SER A 53 1.95 3.63 11.56
CA SER A 53 2.18 4.28 12.85
C SER A 53 1.20 5.44 13.09
N ALA A 54 0.81 5.65 14.34
CA ALA A 54 -0.06 6.78 14.72
C ALA A 54 0.54 8.14 14.32
N SER A 55 1.87 8.24 14.24
CA SER A 55 2.57 9.44 13.77
C SER A 55 2.37 9.69 12.27
N GLN A 56 2.37 8.65 11.44
CA GLN A 56 2.08 8.79 9.99
C GLN A 56 0.65 9.24 9.74
N ILE A 57 -0.32 8.70 10.50
CA ILE A 57 -1.72 9.13 10.42
C ILE A 57 -1.86 10.58 10.91
N SER A 58 -1.25 10.90 12.05
CA SER A 58 -1.22 12.24 12.64
C SER A 58 -0.75 13.30 11.64
N ALA A 59 0.35 13.03 10.93
CA ALA A 59 0.89 13.93 9.90
C ALA A 59 -0.05 14.10 8.70
N LEU A 60 -0.78 13.06 8.30
CA LEU A 60 -1.70 13.11 7.15
C LEU A 60 -2.98 13.90 7.44
N CYS A 61 -3.59 13.70 8.61
CA CYS A 61 -4.87 14.32 8.93
C CYS A 61 -4.77 15.57 9.80
N GLY A 62 -3.56 15.97 10.22
CA GLY A 62 -3.32 17.13 11.08
C GLY A 62 -3.90 16.99 12.49
N VAL A 63 -4.01 15.75 12.98
CA VAL A 63 -4.54 15.43 14.32
C VAL A 63 -3.39 14.98 15.20
N GLN A 64 -3.31 15.42 16.46
CA GLN A 64 -2.23 15.01 17.35
C GLN A 64 -2.22 13.48 17.59
N ARG A 65 -1.03 12.89 17.70
CA ARG A 65 -0.83 11.43 17.82
C ARG A 65 -1.67 10.77 18.92
N ASN A 66 -1.83 11.42 20.07
CA ASN A 66 -2.61 10.91 21.19
C ASN A 66 -4.08 10.73 20.80
N HIS A 67 -4.65 11.74 20.15
CA HIS A 67 -6.02 11.73 19.65
C HIS A 67 -6.23 10.74 18.51
N VAL A 68 -5.23 10.54 17.66
CA VAL A 68 -5.26 9.47 16.64
C VAL A 68 -5.34 8.10 17.32
N THR A 69 -4.53 7.88 18.35
CA THR A 69 -4.51 6.60 19.07
C THR A 69 -5.86 6.31 19.75
N SER A 70 -6.46 7.31 20.39
CA SER A 70 -7.82 7.21 20.94
C SER A 70 -8.85 6.88 19.86
N ALA A 71 -8.85 7.64 18.75
CA ALA A 71 -9.79 7.42 17.65
C ALA A 71 -9.64 6.02 17.00
N LEU A 72 -8.41 5.51 16.88
CA LEU A 72 -8.16 4.14 16.38
C LEU A 72 -8.76 3.07 17.31
N ASN A 73 -8.67 3.27 18.63
CA ASN A 73 -9.25 2.35 19.60
C ASN A 73 -10.79 2.45 19.61
N GLU A 74 -11.35 3.66 19.52
CA GLU A 74 -12.79 3.88 19.40
C GLU A 74 -13.36 3.21 18.13
N LEU A 75 -12.73 3.44 16.96
CA LEU A 75 -13.16 2.83 15.70
C LEU A 75 -13.09 1.30 15.74
N ALA A 76 -12.08 0.74 16.43
CA ALA A 76 -11.98 -0.70 16.64
C ALA A 76 -13.10 -1.23 17.56
N ALA A 77 -13.45 -0.47 18.61
CA ALA A 77 -14.55 -0.81 19.50
C ALA A 77 -15.93 -0.76 18.81
N LEU A 78 -16.10 0.16 17.85
CA LEU A 78 -17.29 0.27 17.01
C LEU A 78 -17.32 -0.76 15.86
N ASN A 79 -16.33 -1.66 15.80
CA ASN A 79 -16.17 -2.68 14.76
C ASN A 79 -16.08 -2.11 13.33
N VAL A 80 -15.67 -0.84 13.20
CA VAL A 80 -15.48 -0.18 11.90
C VAL A 80 -14.13 -0.57 11.30
N ILE A 81 -13.13 -0.81 12.15
CA ILE A 81 -11.80 -1.26 11.73
C ILE A 81 -11.34 -2.46 12.54
N PHE A 82 -10.56 -3.34 11.92
CA PHE A 82 -9.74 -4.31 12.64
C PHE A 82 -8.38 -3.68 12.96
N LYS A 83 -7.94 -3.87 14.20
CA LYS A 83 -6.68 -3.32 14.71
C LYS A 83 -5.89 -4.39 15.44
N VAL A 84 -4.68 -4.67 14.95
CA VAL A 84 -3.72 -5.62 15.56
C VAL A 84 -2.38 -4.91 15.78
N ALA A 85 -1.60 -5.35 16.78
CA ALA A 85 -0.25 -4.84 16.97
C ALA A 85 0.64 -5.20 15.76
N GLY A 86 1.35 -4.19 15.22
CA GLY A 86 2.25 -4.33 14.09
C GLY A 86 3.73 -4.20 14.48
N GLU A 87 4.61 -4.28 13.48
CA GLU A 87 6.06 -4.04 13.61
C GLU A 87 6.35 -2.55 13.78
N TYR A 88 5.66 -1.68 13.03
CA TYR A 88 5.88 -0.23 13.01
C TYR A 88 4.81 0.56 13.78
N GLY A 89 3.68 -0.07 14.08
CA GLY A 89 2.62 0.53 14.88
C GLY A 89 1.42 -0.39 15.04
N SER A 90 0.37 -0.12 14.27
CA SER A 90 -0.83 -0.96 14.27
C SER A 90 -1.16 -1.36 12.84
N ILE A 91 -1.37 -2.66 12.65
CA ILE A 91 -1.95 -3.19 11.43
C ILE A 91 -3.44 -2.84 11.47
N VAL A 92 -3.85 -2.00 10.52
CA VAL A 92 -5.22 -1.50 10.40
C VAL A 92 -5.86 -2.01 9.12
N GLU A 93 -7.10 -2.46 9.23
CA GLU A 93 -7.93 -2.94 8.12
C GLU A 93 -9.35 -2.38 8.27
N LEU A 94 -9.95 -1.90 7.18
CA LEU A 94 -11.33 -1.43 7.20
C LEU A 94 -12.28 -2.63 7.18
N ASN A 95 -13.21 -2.71 8.14
CA ASN A 95 -14.24 -3.74 8.13
C ASN A 95 -15.25 -3.43 7.02
N LYS A 96 -15.31 -4.30 6.01
CA LYS A 96 -16.21 -4.13 4.85
C LYS A 96 -17.64 -4.52 5.16
N ASP A 97 -17.87 -5.36 6.16
CA ASP A 97 -19.20 -5.70 6.61
C ASP A 97 -19.75 -4.56 7.48
N TYR A 98 -20.24 -3.52 6.82
CA TYR A 98 -20.78 -2.33 7.46
C TYR A 98 -22.08 -2.58 8.23
N THR A 99 -22.71 -3.75 8.07
CA THR A 99 -23.88 -4.15 8.87
C THR A 99 -23.50 -4.53 10.31
N SER A 100 -22.23 -4.90 10.51
CA SER A 100 -21.67 -5.26 11.80
C SER A 100 -21.09 -4.08 12.58
N TRP A 101 -21.21 -2.85 12.07
CA TRP A 101 -20.72 -1.64 12.75
C TRP A 101 -21.68 -1.26 13.89
N THR A 102 -21.13 -1.02 15.07
CA THR A 102 -21.91 -0.73 16.27
C THR A 102 -21.99 0.77 16.49
N SER A 103 -23.19 1.33 16.62
CA SER A 103 -23.34 2.76 16.92
C SER A 103 -22.96 3.08 18.37
N PRO A 104 -22.37 4.26 18.65
CA PRO A 104 -22.05 4.67 20.02
C PRO A 104 -23.28 4.95 20.90
N GLU A 105 -24.48 5.07 20.30
CA GLU A 105 -25.72 5.43 21.03
C GLU A 105 -26.77 4.32 21.14
N SER A 106 -26.56 3.14 20.54
CA SER A 106 -27.54 2.06 20.69
C SER A 106 -26.90 0.68 20.59
N GLY A 107 -27.07 -0.11 21.66
CA GLY A 107 -26.86 -1.55 21.67
C GLY A 107 -27.91 -2.30 20.85
N HIS A 108 -28.21 -1.83 19.64
CA HIS A 108 -29.09 -2.50 18.68
C HIS A 108 -28.51 -2.37 17.26
N PRO A 109 -28.49 -3.45 16.46
CA PRO A 109 -27.99 -3.38 15.09
C PRO A 109 -28.87 -2.46 14.24
N LEU A 110 -28.25 -1.64 13.40
CA LEU A 110 -28.91 -0.89 12.33
C LEU A 110 -29.47 -1.89 11.30
N SER A 111 -30.72 -2.32 11.52
CA SER A 111 -31.48 -3.09 10.53
C SER A 111 -32.03 -2.12 9.48
N GLN A 112 -31.55 -2.28 8.25
CA GLN A 112 -32.18 -1.67 7.08
C GLN A 112 -33.54 -2.33 6.87
N ASN A 113 -34.61 -1.57 7.03
CA ASN A 113 -35.86 -1.79 6.32
C ASN A 113 -36.49 -0.43 6.02
N GLY A 114 -36.62 -0.12 4.73
CA GLY A 114 -37.34 1.04 4.27
C GLY A 114 -38.83 0.87 4.55
N THR A 115 -39.44 1.89 5.14
CA THR A 115 -40.84 2.23 4.88
C THR A 115 -41.03 3.72 5.15
N SER A 116 -41.44 4.44 4.10
CA SER A 116 -42.09 5.76 4.17
C SER A 116 -43.37 5.66 5.02
N PRO A 117 -43.78 6.69 5.78
CA PRO A 117 -44.67 7.69 5.17
C PRO A 117 -44.42 9.15 5.62
N GLU A 118 -44.40 10.01 4.61
CA GLU A 118 -45.18 11.25 4.45
C GLU A 118 -45.65 12.09 5.67
N MET A 119 -45.18 13.34 5.67
CA MET A 119 -45.82 14.63 6.00
C MET A 119 -46.51 14.88 7.36
N GLY A 120 -45.99 15.90 8.06
CA GLY A 120 -46.69 16.60 9.14
C GLY A 120 -45.86 17.66 9.86
N HIS A 121 -45.55 18.78 9.21
CA HIS A 121 -45.34 20.07 9.91
C HIS A 121 -46.72 20.58 10.40
N PRO A 122 -46.85 21.41 11.45
CA PRO A 122 -46.09 22.66 11.53
C PRO A 122 -45.74 23.25 12.92
N HIS A 123 -44.93 24.32 12.82
CA HIS A 123 -44.79 25.47 13.73
C HIS A 123 -44.05 25.33 15.07
N GLY A 124 -42.75 25.70 15.02
CA GLY A 124 -42.32 27.03 15.47
C GLY A 124 -41.86 27.18 16.92
N LYS A 125 -40.54 27.34 17.14
CA LYS A 125 -39.99 28.46 17.91
C LYS A 125 -38.49 28.63 17.67
N LEU A 126 -38.16 29.67 16.91
CA LEU A 126 -36.86 30.31 16.89
C LEU A 126 -36.68 31.06 18.21
N LEU A 127 -35.65 30.76 19.00
CA LEU A 127 -35.08 31.71 19.95
C LEU A 127 -33.56 31.65 19.85
N ILE A 128 -33.05 32.68 19.16
CA ILE A 128 -31.70 33.21 19.26
C ILE A 128 -31.52 33.69 20.70
N LEU A 129 -30.44 33.26 21.37
CA LEU A 129 -29.93 33.97 22.55
C LEU A 129 -28.46 34.29 22.31
N GLU A 130 -28.27 35.49 21.79
CA GLU A 130 -27.07 36.31 21.91
C GLU A 130 -26.88 36.78 23.37
N HIS A 131 -25.73 37.43 23.61
CA HIS A 131 -25.17 37.97 24.87
C HIS A 131 -24.35 36.92 25.65
N GLY A 132 -23.09 37.15 25.99
CA GLY A 132 -22.30 38.37 25.96
C GLY A 132 -21.16 38.18 26.97
N CYS A 133 -19.94 38.41 26.52
CA CYS A 133 -18.73 38.46 27.34
C CYS A 133 -18.86 39.56 28.42
N PRO A 134 -18.27 39.38 29.61
CA PRO A 134 -17.71 40.50 30.35
C PRO A 134 -16.20 40.35 30.48
N GLU A 135 -15.51 41.36 29.97
CA GLU A 135 -14.10 41.63 30.15
C GLU A 135 -13.91 42.49 31.41
N SER A 136 -12.74 42.30 32.03
CA SER A 136 -11.91 43.33 32.68
C SER A 136 -12.12 43.74 34.15
N GLY A 137 -10.97 43.76 34.85
CA GLY A 137 -10.75 44.36 36.16
C GLY A 137 -9.69 43.59 36.98
N GLN A 138 -8.41 43.56 36.55
CA GLN A 138 -7.27 44.32 37.15
C GLN A 138 -6.81 43.77 38.52
N VAL A 139 -5.55 43.63 38.95
CA VAL A 139 -4.18 44.11 38.63
C VAL A 139 -3.30 43.32 39.67
N SER A 140 -2.09 42.78 39.46
CA SER A 140 -0.81 43.48 39.36
C SER A 140 0.36 42.47 39.38
N GLN A 141 1.34 42.70 38.51
CA GLN A 141 2.82 42.61 38.67
C GLN A 141 3.46 41.59 39.64
N SER A 142 4.35 40.75 39.11
CA SER A 142 5.82 40.89 39.20
C SER A 142 6.58 39.55 39.15
N GLY A 143 7.74 39.54 38.47
CA GLY A 143 8.92 38.85 39.01
C GLY A 143 9.33 37.49 38.41
N THR A 144 10.34 37.55 37.54
CA THR A 144 11.55 36.68 37.51
C THR A 144 11.51 35.23 36.99
N CYS A 145 12.24 35.09 35.89
CA CYS A 145 13.03 33.94 35.41
C CYS A 145 13.92 33.33 36.53
N PRO A 146 14.26 32.02 36.44
CA PRO A 146 15.69 31.71 36.48
C PRO A 146 16.14 30.64 35.47
N LYS A 147 17.33 30.90 34.93
CA LYS A 147 18.24 29.93 34.31
C LYS A 147 19.19 29.36 35.36
N THR A 148 19.74 28.19 35.01
CA THR A 148 21.03 27.58 35.41
C THR A 148 21.19 26.96 36.79
N GLY A 149 21.59 25.68 36.76
CA GLY A 149 22.25 24.93 37.83
C GLY A 149 23.00 23.75 37.23
N GLN A 150 24.28 23.96 36.93
CA GLN A 150 25.30 22.99 36.53
C GLN A 150 25.93 22.42 37.81
N VAL A 151 26.14 21.09 37.89
CA VAL A 151 27.14 20.48 38.79
C VAL A 151 27.71 19.18 38.19
N ASP A 152 28.98 18.96 38.53
CA ASP A 152 30.02 18.18 37.87
C ASP A 152 29.99 16.64 38.03
N SER A 153 30.79 16.00 37.17
CA SER A 153 31.20 14.57 37.22
C SER A 153 32.09 14.23 38.43
N PRO A 154 32.21 12.93 38.76
CA PRO A 154 33.54 12.33 38.91
C PRO A 154 33.75 11.01 38.14
N LYS A 155 35.02 10.79 37.77
CA LYS A 155 35.59 9.63 37.05
C LYS A 155 35.88 8.43 37.98
N SER A 156 35.96 7.27 37.32
CA SER A 156 36.96 6.20 37.49
C SER A 156 36.61 5.01 38.39
N GLY A 157 36.46 3.85 37.73
CA GLY A 157 36.65 2.51 38.30
C GLY A 157 37.04 1.56 37.17
N HIS A 158 38.34 1.26 37.09
CA HIS A 158 38.98 0.42 36.10
C HIS A 158 38.87 -1.06 36.53
N THR A 159 38.47 -1.98 35.65
CA THR A 159 39.00 -3.35 35.68
C THR A 159 39.13 -3.86 34.25
N LYS A 160 40.37 -4.14 33.88
CA LYS A 160 40.80 -4.71 32.60
C LYS A 160 40.70 -6.24 32.77
N ASP A 161 40.03 -6.91 31.84
CA ASP A 161 40.36 -8.28 31.47
C ASP A 161 40.37 -8.38 29.94
N ASN A 162 41.50 -8.85 29.41
CA ASN A 162 41.82 -8.93 27.98
C ASN A 162 41.50 -10.34 27.43
N LEU A 163 40.80 -10.43 26.29
CA LEU A 163 40.96 -11.49 25.26
C LEU A 163 40.27 -11.05 23.93
N PRO A 164 40.78 -11.42 22.73
CA PRO A 164 40.81 -10.54 21.54
C PRO A 164 39.50 -10.43 20.76
N LYS A 165 39.17 -9.21 20.32
CA LYS A 165 37.97 -8.87 19.51
C LYS A 165 38.27 -8.69 18.01
N ASP A 166 39.52 -8.76 17.56
CA ASP A 166 39.89 -8.30 16.22
C ASP A 166 39.61 -9.28 15.08
N ILE A 167 39.34 -10.56 15.37
CA ILE A 167 39.01 -11.57 14.34
C ILE A 167 37.50 -11.58 13.99
N LYS A 168 36.62 -11.15 14.92
CA LYS A 168 35.16 -11.21 14.71
C LYS A 168 34.64 -10.07 13.82
N HIS A 169 35.21 -8.87 13.94
CA HIS A 169 34.77 -7.71 13.17
C HIS A 169 35.17 -7.78 11.68
N SER A 170 36.34 -8.36 11.37
CA SER A 170 36.78 -8.54 9.97
C SER A 170 36.00 -9.65 9.23
N ARG A 171 35.66 -10.75 9.91
CA ARG A 171 34.81 -11.82 9.36
C ARG A 171 33.36 -11.38 9.16
N ALA A 172 32.81 -10.58 10.08
CA ALA A 172 31.47 -10.00 9.94
C ALA A 172 31.40 -8.99 8.79
N LYS A 173 32.44 -8.16 8.62
CA LYS A 173 32.52 -7.23 7.49
C LYS A 173 32.63 -7.94 6.14
N LYS A 174 33.49 -8.96 6.05
CA LYS A 174 33.67 -9.75 4.81
C LYS A 174 32.43 -10.56 4.44
N SER A 175 31.68 -11.07 5.42
CA SER A 175 30.43 -11.80 5.14
C SER A 175 29.27 -10.87 4.73
N ALA A 176 29.26 -9.61 5.20
CA ALA A 176 28.32 -8.61 4.73
C ALA A 176 28.63 -8.16 3.28
N GLU A 177 29.90 -7.92 2.96
CA GLU A 177 30.32 -7.57 1.58
C GLU A 177 29.98 -8.68 0.57
N VAL A 178 30.26 -9.94 0.91
CA VAL A 178 29.90 -11.09 0.05
C VAL A 178 28.39 -11.24 -0.10
N ALA A 179 27.60 -11.03 0.96
CA ALA A 179 26.14 -11.09 0.88
C ALA A 179 25.56 -9.98 -0.01
N ASP A 180 26.19 -8.81 -0.02
CA ASP A 180 25.81 -7.72 -0.92
C ASP A 180 26.16 -8.04 -2.38
N GLU A 181 27.34 -8.60 -2.65
CA GLU A 181 27.76 -9.01 -3.99
C GLU A 181 26.82 -10.08 -4.60
N GLU A 182 26.40 -11.06 -3.81
CA GLU A 182 25.51 -12.14 -4.26
C GLU A 182 24.14 -11.61 -4.73
N PHE A 183 23.56 -10.65 -3.99
CA PHE A 183 22.30 -10.02 -4.41
C PHE A 183 22.49 -9.14 -5.64
N GLU A 184 23.59 -8.38 -5.73
CA GLU A 184 23.86 -7.52 -6.88
C GLU A 184 24.02 -8.34 -8.16
N GLU A 185 24.64 -9.52 -8.10
CA GLU A 185 24.70 -10.45 -9.22
C GLU A 185 23.31 -10.96 -9.61
N ALA A 186 22.51 -11.41 -8.65
CA ALA A 186 21.12 -11.81 -8.90
C ALA A 186 20.30 -10.68 -9.54
N TRP A 187 20.50 -9.44 -9.07
CA TRP A 187 19.82 -8.26 -9.59
C TRP A 187 20.23 -7.92 -11.01
N ARG A 188 21.53 -8.05 -11.33
CA ARG A 188 22.07 -7.80 -12.68
C ARG A 188 21.56 -8.82 -13.70
N LEU A 189 21.39 -10.07 -13.28
CA LEU A 189 20.86 -11.15 -14.13
C LEU A 189 19.34 -11.09 -14.30
N TYR A 190 18.64 -10.35 -13.44
CA TYR A 190 17.19 -10.30 -13.47
C TYR A 190 16.67 -9.61 -14.75
N PRO A 191 15.71 -10.20 -15.50
CA PRO A 191 15.24 -9.61 -16.75
C PRO A 191 14.63 -8.23 -16.56
N LYS A 192 14.85 -7.34 -17.53
CA LYS A 192 14.25 -6.00 -17.52
C LYS A 192 12.73 -6.13 -17.64
N ARG A 193 12.00 -5.44 -16.76
CA ARG A 193 10.53 -5.35 -16.75
C ARG A 193 10.10 -3.96 -17.18
N ASP A 194 8.95 -3.86 -17.85
CA ASP A 194 8.23 -2.60 -18.04
C ASP A 194 7.27 -2.31 -16.87
N GLY A 195 7.33 -1.09 -16.33
CA GLY A 195 6.72 -0.70 -15.08
C GLY A 195 7.65 -0.81 -13.86
N GLY A 196 7.13 -0.49 -12.67
CA GLY A 196 7.94 -0.43 -11.44
C GLY A 196 8.58 -1.78 -11.11
N ASN A 197 9.85 -1.79 -10.71
CA ASN A 197 10.55 -2.94 -10.13
C ASN A 197 11.51 -2.43 -9.04
N SER A 198 11.07 -2.48 -7.78
CA SER A 198 11.81 -1.86 -6.68
C SER A 198 12.96 -2.75 -6.21
N LYS A 199 14.21 -2.30 -6.41
CA LYS A 199 15.43 -2.96 -5.93
C LYS A 199 15.45 -3.12 -4.42
N THR A 200 14.96 -2.12 -3.68
CA THR A 200 14.91 -2.18 -2.20
C THR A 200 13.90 -3.19 -1.70
N ALA A 201 12.74 -3.31 -2.36
CA ALA A 201 11.76 -4.34 -2.04
C ALA A 201 12.27 -5.75 -2.37
N ALA A 202 12.97 -5.91 -3.49
CA ALA A 202 13.61 -7.17 -3.87
C ALA A 202 14.71 -7.57 -2.88
N ARG A 203 15.54 -6.62 -2.42
CA ARG A 203 16.57 -6.85 -1.42
C ARG A 203 15.98 -7.31 -0.09
N LYS A 204 14.92 -6.66 0.40
CA LYS A 204 14.22 -7.10 1.62
C LYS A 204 13.68 -8.53 1.51
N ALA A 205 13.13 -8.90 0.36
CA ALA A 205 12.65 -10.25 0.10
C ALA A 205 13.80 -11.27 0.08
N TRP A 206 14.89 -10.97 -0.63
CA TRP A 206 16.12 -11.76 -0.65
C TRP A 206 16.73 -11.97 0.74
N ASP A 207 16.90 -10.91 1.53
CA ASP A 207 17.48 -10.98 2.87
C ASP A 207 16.62 -11.82 3.81
N THR A 208 15.30 -11.87 3.57
CA THR A 208 14.38 -12.76 4.28
C THR A 208 14.67 -14.23 3.96
N ARG A 209 14.86 -14.57 2.68
CA ARG A 209 15.27 -15.92 2.25
C ARG A 209 16.63 -16.32 2.81
N ARG A 210 17.59 -15.39 2.86
CA ARG A 210 18.90 -15.61 3.50
C ARG A 210 18.75 -15.94 4.99
N ARG A 211 17.84 -15.26 5.71
CA ARG A 211 17.56 -15.55 7.13
C ARG A 211 16.83 -16.87 7.35
N GLU A 212 16.02 -17.30 6.40
CA GLU A 212 15.37 -18.62 6.40
C GLU A 212 16.34 -19.77 6.06
N GLY A 213 17.61 -19.45 5.76
CA GLY A 213 18.65 -20.45 5.49
C GLY A 213 18.79 -20.83 4.00
N ILE A 214 18.14 -20.10 3.10
CA ILE A 214 18.24 -20.36 1.66
C ILE A 214 19.61 -19.87 1.15
N ALA A 215 20.28 -20.74 0.39
CA ALA A 215 21.55 -20.41 -0.22
C ALA A 215 21.37 -19.35 -1.31
N ALA A 216 22.23 -18.32 -1.29
CA ALA A 216 22.23 -17.26 -2.30
C ALA A 216 22.41 -17.83 -3.72
N THR A 217 23.28 -18.84 -3.87
CA THR A 217 23.53 -19.54 -5.13
C THR A 217 22.26 -20.13 -5.74
N SER A 218 21.40 -20.78 -4.93
CA SER A 218 20.13 -21.35 -5.38
C SER A 218 19.19 -20.28 -5.93
N MET A 219 19.12 -19.12 -5.27
CA MET A 219 18.32 -18.00 -5.76
C MET A 219 18.90 -17.41 -7.06
N ILE A 220 20.23 -17.29 -7.19
CA ILE A 220 20.90 -16.84 -8.44
C ILE A 220 20.59 -17.81 -9.59
N GLU A 221 20.69 -19.12 -9.35
CA GLU A 221 20.37 -20.15 -10.34
C GLU A 221 18.90 -20.08 -10.76
N GLY A 222 17.99 -19.83 -9.83
CA GLY A 222 16.59 -19.55 -10.12
C GLY A 222 16.41 -18.33 -11.03
N VAL A 223 17.13 -17.22 -10.77
CA VAL A 223 17.10 -16.04 -11.65
C VAL A 223 17.60 -16.38 -13.05
N LYS A 224 18.68 -17.15 -13.19
CA LYS A 224 19.23 -17.55 -14.50
C LYS A 224 18.23 -18.37 -15.31
N ARG A 225 17.57 -19.36 -14.67
CA ARG A 225 16.50 -20.14 -15.31
C ARG A 225 15.35 -19.25 -15.75
N TYR A 226 14.89 -18.38 -14.85
CA TYR A 226 13.82 -17.43 -15.14
C TYR A 226 14.17 -16.48 -16.30
N ALA A 227 15.40 -15.96 -16.32
CA ALA A 227 15.85 -15.06 -17.36
C ALA A 227 15.89 -15.71 -18.74
N LYS A 228 16.41 -16.94 -18.83
CA LYS A 228 16.36 -17.74 -20.06
C LYS A 228 14.92 -17.89 -20.55
N GLN A 229 13.99 -18.23 -19.65
CA GLN A 229 12.60 -18.41 -20.03
C GLN A 229 11.93 -17.12 -20.53
N VAL A 230 12.16 -15.99 -19.87
CA VAL A 230 11.59 -14.70 -20.31
C VAL A 230 12.13 -14.29 -21.69
N VAL A 231 13.39 -14.62 -21.98
CA VAL A 231 14.00 -14.44 -23.30
C VAL A 231 13.36 -15.36 -24.33
N ASP A 232 13.25 -16.67 -24.05
CA ASP A 232 12.66 -17.66 -24.96
C ASP A 232 11.18 -17.35 -25.26
N ALA A 233 10.45 -16.82 -24.27
CA ALA A 233 9.06 -16.36 -24.42
C ALA A 233 8.94 -14.97 -25.11
N GLY A 234 10.04 -14.29 -25.41
CA GLY A 234 10.03 -12.96 -26.02
C GLY A 234 9.37 -11.86 -25.16
N ASN A 235 9.36 -12.06 -23.84
CA ASN A 235 8.69 -11.22 -22.84
C ASN A 235 9.63 -10.21 -22.16
N VAL A 236 10.90 -10.16 -22.54
CA VAL A 236 11.88 -9.19 -22.00
C VAL A 236 11.37 -7.77 -22.23
N GLY A 237 11.46 -6.93 -21.19
CA GLY A 237 11.04 -5.53 -21.27
C GLY A 237 9.53 -5.34 -21.33
N THR A 238 8.74 -6.35 -20.95
CA THR A 238 7.28 -6.26 -20.88
C THR A 238 6.80 -6.21 -19.42
N ARG A 239 5.53 -5.83 -19.23
CA ARG A 239 4.83 -5.94 -17.95
C ARG A 239 4.55 -7.39 -17.50
N PHE A 240 4.96 -8.40 -18.26
CA PHE A 240 4.79 -9.82 -17.92
C PHE A 240 6.00 -10.40 -17.20
N VAL A 241 7.15 -9.72 -17.22
CA VAL A 241 8.33 -10.10 -16.41
C VAL A 241 8.00 -9.92 -14.94
N LYS A 242 8.01 -10.98 -14.13
CA LYS A 242 7.64 -10.95 -12.71
C LYS A 242 8.42 -9.88 -11.94
N MET A 243 7.80 -9.33 -10.90
CA MET A 243 8.46 -8.40 -9.99
C MET A 243 9.56 -9.14 -9.22
N ALA A 244 10.75 -8.56 -9.09
CA ALA A 244 11.84 -9.21 -8.36
C ALA A 244 11.51 -9.45 -6.88
N SER A 245 10.75 -8.54 -6.25
CA SER A 245 10.26 -8.71 -4.87
C SER A 245 9.29 -9.88 -4.71
N THR A 246 8.46 -10.14 -5.73
CA THR A 246 7.58 -11.31 -5.75
C THR A 246 8.38 -12.57 -6.02
N PHE A 247 9.36 -12.49 -6.94
CA PHE A 247 10.22 -13.62 -7.29
C PHE A 247 11.02 -14.15 -6.09
N PHE A 248 11.60 -13.27 -5.27
CA PHE A 248 12.26 -13.63 -4.01
C PHE A 248 11.30 -13.70 -2.80
N GLY A 249 9.99 -13.68 -3.05
CA GLY A 249 8.94 -13.66 -2.04
C GLY A 249 8.68 -15.02 -1.35
N PRO A 250 7.67 -15.08 -0.46
CA PRO A 250 7.31 -16.27 0.33
C PRO A 250 6.93 -17.50 -0.48
N ASP A 251 6.53 -17.32 -1.74
CA ASP A 251 6.14 -18.42 -2.63
C ASP A 251 7.34 -19.08 -3.33
N HIS A 252 8.56 -18.59 -3.07
CA HIS A 252 9.81 -19.17 -3.56
C HIS A 252 9.81 -19.43 -5.08
N HIS A 253 9.46 -18.44 -5.89
CA HIS A 253 9.41 -18.61 -7.35
C HIS A 253 10.78 -18.94 -7.98
N PHE A 254 11.88 -18.80 -7.24
CA PHE A 254 13.20 -19.27 -7.64
C PHE A 254 13.38 -20.80 -7.47
N ASP A 255 12.55 -21.48 -6.67
CA ASP A 255 12.60 -22.93 -6.46
C ASP A 255 11.80 -23.71 -7.53
N GLY A 256 10.71 -23.13 -8.05
CA GLY A 256 9.80 -23.80 -8.99
C GLY A 256 10.31 -23.96 -10.42
N GLU A 257 9.84 -25.01 -11.10
CA GLU A 257 9.67 -25.02 -12.54
C GLU A 257 8.58 -23.99 -12.90
N PRO A 258 8.73 -23.28 -14.02
CA PRO A 258 8.10 -21.99 -14.19
C PRO A 258 6.58 -22.05 -14.33
N ASP A 259 5.89 -21.45 -13.35
CA ASP A 259 4.46 -21.14 -13.41
C ASP A 259 4.23 -19.97 -14.38
N LEU A 260 4.24 -20.29 -15.67
CA LEU A 260 3.46 -19.53 -16.63
C LEU A 260 2.01 -19.90 -16.34
N ALA A 261 1.27 -18.98 -15.71
CA ALA A 261 -0.17 -18.93 -15.88
C ALA A 261 -0.46 -18.99 -17.39
N SER A 262 -0.81 -20.19 -17.85
CA SER A 262 -1.38 -20.52 -19.15
C SER A 262 -0.90 -19.64 -20.30
N ALA A 263 0.26 -19.98 -20.88
CA ALA A 263 0.35 -19.83 -22.34
C ALA A 263 -0.74 -20.71 -22.94
N PRO A 264 -1.61 -20.21 -23.84
CA PRO A 264 -2.47 -21.10 -24.59
C PRO A 264 -1.55 -22.02 -25.36
N THR A 265 -1.70 -23.31 -25.07
CA THR A 265 -1.05 -24.42 -25.76
C THR A 265 -1.18 -24.18 -27.26
N GLU A 266 -0.06 -24.06 -27.96
CA GLU A 266 -0.01 -24.12 -29.41
C GLU A 266 -0.51 -25.49 -29.86
N ALA A 267 -1.81 -25.62 -30.08
CA ALA A 267 -2.44 -26.62 -30.94
C ALA A 267 -3.90 -26.22 -31.18
N ALA A 268 -4.23 -25.94 -32.45
CA ALA A 268 -5.54 -25.59 -33.01
C ALA A 268 -5.97 -24.11 -32.92
N GLY A 269 -5.73 -23.39 -34.03
CA GLY A 269 -6.33 -22.10 -34.32
C GLY A 269 -5.34 -20.95 -34.19
N LEU A 270 -5.02 -20.30 -35.32
CA LEU A 270 -4.30 -19.04 -35.31
C LEU A 270 -5.00 -18.06 -34.35
N SER A 271 -4.29 -17.64 -33.31
CA SER A 271 -4.77 -16.68 -32.30
C SER A 271 -5.39 -15.45 -32.97
N TRP A 272 -6.44 -14.87 -32.38
CA TRP A 272 -7.24 -13.82 -33.02
C TRP A 272 -6.41 -12.61 -33.47
N TRP A 273 -5.33 -12.25 -32.76
CA TRP A 273 -4.43 -11.16 -33.13
C TRP A 273 -3.57 -11.46 -34.37
N ARG A 274 -3.15 -12.72 -34.55
CA ARG A 274 -2.45 -13.17 -35.77
C ARG A 274 -3.37 -13.08 -36.99
N ARG A 275 -4.66 -13.42 -36.83
CA ARG A 275 -5.67 -13.25 -37.88
C ARG A 275 -5.89 -11.78 -38.25
N ALA A 276 -5.78 -10.88 -37.27
CA ALA A 276 -5.81 -9.43 -37.47
C ALA A 276 -4.52 -8.84 -38.11
N GLY A 277 -3.48 -9.68 -38.32
CA GLY A 277 -2.22 -9.28 -38.92
C GLY A 277 -1.20 -8.69 -37.93
N PHE A 278 -1.37 -8.94 -36.64
CA PHE A 278 -0.42 -8.54 -35.60
C PHE A 278 0.49 -9.70 -35.21
N GLU A 279 1.76 -9.38 -34.93
CA GLU A 279 2.73 -10.39 -34.51
C GLU A 279 2.46 -10.85 -33.07
N LYS A 280 2.02 -9.92 -32.22
CA LYS A 280 1.77 -10.14 -30.79
C LYS A 280 0.42 -9.53 -30.37
N GLU A 281 -0.23 -10.14 -29.39
CA GLU A 281 -1.56 -9.69 -28.89
C GLU A 281 -1.55 -8.23 -28.41
N TRP A 282 -0.50 -7.83 -27.69
CA TRP A 282 -0.42 -6.48 -27.13
C TRP A 282 -0.32 -5.39 -28.20
N GLN A 283 0.25 -5.69 -29.38
CA GLN A 283 0.25 -4.77 -30.53
C GLN A 283 -1.18 -4.55 -31.03
N ALA A 284 -1.97 -5.62 -31.11
CA ALA A 284 -3.38 -5.55 -31.48
C ALA A 284 -4.16 -4.71 -30.46
N THR A 285 -3.96 -4.92 -29.15
CA THR A 285 -4.68 -4.16 -28.12
C THR A 285 -4.32 -2.68 -28.09
N ASN A 286 -3.06 -2.31 -28.33
CA ASN A 286 -2.63 -0.91 -28.38
C ASN A 286 -3.25 -0.15 -29.55
N GLU A 287 -3.43 -0.83 -30.68
CA GLU A 287 -4.12 -0.29 -31.86
C GLU A 287 -5.66 -0.30 -31.71
N GLY A 288 -6.18 -0.75 -30.56
CA GLY A 288 -7.61 -0.83 -30.29
C GLY A 288 -8.31 -2.00 -31.00
N CYS A 289 -7.55 -3.05 -31.34
CA CYS A 289 -8.07 -4.34 -31.78
C CYS A 289 -8.31 -5.26 -30.57
N SER A 290 -9.38 -6.06 -30.62
CA SER A 290 -9.72 -7.05 -29.60
C SER A 290 -10.23 -8.31 -30.29
N GLU A 291 -10.31 -9.44 -29.57
CA GLU A 291 -10.81 -10.70 -30.10
C GLU A 291 -12.15 -10.57 -30.84
N ARG A 292 -13.08 -9.82 -30.24
CA ARG A 292 -14.41 -9.55 -30.83
C ARG A 292 -14.33 -8.78 -32.15
N TYR A 293 -13.37 -7.88 -32.28
CA TYR A 293 -13.21 -6.98 -33.43
C TYR A 293 -12.08 -7.39 -34.38
N ALA A 294 -11.44 -8.55 -34.16
CA ALA A 294 -10.30 -8.99 -34.95
C ALA A 294 -10.59 -9.12 -36.45
N HIS A 295 -11.85 -9.40 -36.80
CA HIS A 295 -12.33 -9.47 -38.19
C HIS A 295 -12.31 -8.12 -38.92
N LEU A 296 -12.32 -7.00 -38.18
CA LEU A 296 -12.21 -5.64 -38.73
C LEU A 296 -10.76 -5.24 -39.01
N TRP A 297 -9.79 -6.16 -38.87
CA TRP A 297 -8.38 -5.88 -39.03
C TRP A 297 -7.75 -6.86 -40.01
N ARG A 298 -6.91 -6.35 -40.92
CA ARG A 298 -6.10 -7.16 -41.82
C ARG A 298 -4.72 -6.51 -41.97
N ASN A 299 -3.65 -7.29 -41.84
CA ASN A 299 -2.25 -6.81 -41.92
C ASN A 299 -1.96 -5.63 -40.96
N GLY A 300 -2.53 -5.64 -39.76
CA GLY A 300 -2.30 -4.59 -38.76
C GLY A 300 -3.01 -3.26 -39.03
N LYS A 301 -3.94 -3.21 -39.99
CA LYS A 301 -4.76 -2.02 -40.29
C LYS A 301 -6.25 -2.34 -40.15
N ARG A 302 -7.01 -1.38 -39.61
CA ARG A 302 -8.47 -1.47 -39.52
C ARG A 302 -9.07 -1.37 -40.92
N VAL A 303 -9.79 -2.39 -41.34
CA VAL A 303 -10.60 -2.42 -42.56
C VAL A 303 -11.84 -1.60 -42.28
N ILE A 304 -11.95 -0.44 -42.93
CA ILE A 304 -13.14 0.40 -42.89
C ILE A 304 -14.03 -0.14 -44.01
N ASP A 305 -15.17 -0.75 -43.66
CA ASP A 305 -16.15 -1.18 -44.65
C ASP A 305 -16.77 0.07 -45.30
N GLY A 306 -16.23 0.42 -46.47
CA GLY A 306 -16.57 1.61 -47.24
C GLY A 306 -16.15 1.47 -48.70
N ALA A 307 -16.20 0.26 -49.25
CA ALA A 307 -16.01 0.00 -50.67
C ALA A 307 -16.98 -1.10 -51.15
N LEU A 308 -18.26 -0.75 -51.22
CA LEU A 308 -19.16 -1.30 -52.23
C LEU A 308 -19.03 -0.40 -53.47
N ALA A 309 -18.61 -1.01 -54.59
CA ALA A 309 -18.68 -0.51 -55.97
C ALA A 309 -17.98 0.82 -56.30
#